data_AF-A0A969NGB3-F1
#
_entry.id   AF-A0A969NGB3-F1
#
_cell.length_a   1.000
_cell.length_b   1.000
_cell.length_c   1.000
_cell.angle_alpha   90.00
_cell.angle_beta   90.00
_cell.angle_gamma   90.00
#
_symmetry.space_group_name_H-M   'P 1'
#
loop_
_entity.id
_entity.type
_entity.pdbx_description
1 polymer ?
#
loop_
_entity_poly.entity_id
_entity_poly.type
_entity_poly.pdbx_seq_one_letter_code
_entity_poly.pdbx_strand_id
1 'polypeptide(L)'
;MDLFQSIQSIPGINSTSDGSVFFFTRGGNKDQNLILVDEAPIYHPSHLFGIVSAVSPEAINDVAIYKNYFPVQYGGRLSSIIDISIKDGNMNNFGFYGSITPITTGLNLEGPIIKENHHFTLASEPHI
;
A
#
# COMPACT_ATOMS: atom_id res chain seq x y z
N MET A 1 7.27 8.41 3.49
CA MET A 1 7.07 8.57 2.03
C MET A 1 5.82 7.80 1.68
N ASP A 2 4.88 8.38 0.95
CA ASP A 2 3.61 7.73 0.57
C ASP A 2 3.84 6.63 -0.49
N LEU A 3 3.10 5.51 -0.39
CA LEU A 3 3.27 4.34 -1.26
C LEU A 3 3.06 4.70 -2.74
N PHE A 4 1.88 5.19 -3.10
CA PHE A 4 1.56 5.43 -4.50
C PHE A 4 2.36 6.58 -5.09
N GLN A 5 2.71 7.58 -4.28
CA GLN A 5 3.65 8.62 -4.71
C GLN A 5 5.03 8.04 -5.09
N SER A 6 5.48 7.01 -4.39
CA SER A 6 6.72 6.28 -4.70
C SER A 6 6.60 5.51 -6.02
N ILE A 7 5.46 4.86 -6.23
CA ILE A 7 5.15 4.09 -7.45
C ILE A 7 5.18 5.01 -8.69
N GLN A 8 4.70 6.25 -8.58
CA GLN A 8 4.74 7.24 -9.66
C GLN A 8 6.16 7.57 -10.14
N SER A 9 7.20 7.28 -9.34
CA SER A 9 8.59 7.50 -9.72
C SER A 9 9.14 6.40 -10.64
N ILE A 10 8.37 5.32 -10.87
CA ILE A 10 8.77 4.19 -11.69
C ILE A 10 8.53 4.50 -13.17
N PRO A 11 9.53 4.31 -14.07
CA PRO A 11 9.35 4.56 -15.50
C PRO A 11 8.19 3.76 -16.11
N GLY A 12 7.36 4.44 -16.91
CA GLY A 12 6.17 3.86 -17.55
C GLY A 12 4.89 3.92 -16.70
N ILE A 13 4.99 4.44 -15.47
CA ILE A 13 3.87 4.89 -14.65
C ILE A 13 3.79 6.41 -14.79
N ASN A 14 2.61 6.92 -15.12
CA ASN A 14 2.34 8.35 -15.24
C ASN A 14 1.42 8.77 -14.09
N SER A 15 1.75 9.86 -13.43
CA SER A 15 0.89 10.47 -12.41
C SER A 15 -0.16 11.37 -13.04
N THR A 16 -1.21 11.66 -12.28
CA THR A 16 -2.13 12.75 -12.61
C THR A 16 -1.48 14.08 -12.22
N SER A 17 -1.59 15.12 -13.05
CA SER A 17 -0.95 16.43 -12.80
C SER A 17 -1.68 17.30 -11.77
N ASP A 18 -2.64 16.73 -11.04
CA ASP A 18 -3.49 17.42 -10.06
C ASP A 18 -2.99 17.26 -8.61
N GLY A 19 -1.86 16.58 -8.42
CA GLY A 19 -1.29 16.31 -7.09
C GLY A 19 -1.92 15.10 -6.39
N SER A 20 -2.73 14.31 -7.09
CA SER A 20 -3.27 13.05 -6.56
C SER A 20 -2.27 11.90 -6.63
N VAL A 21 -2.51 10.88 -5.82
CA VAL A 21 -1.79 9.60 -5.84
C VAL A 21 -2.26 8.68 -6.98
N PHE A 22 -3.26 9.09 -7.77
CA PHE A 22 -3.74 8.31 -8.91
C PHE A 22 -2.71 8.26 -10.04
N PHE A 23 -2.56 7.08 -10.63
CA PHE A 23 -1.60 6.83 -11.69
C PHE A 23 -2.16 5.95 -12.80
N PHE A 24 -1.49 6.03 -13.95
CA PHE A 24 -1.83 5.34 -15.19
C PHE A 24 -0.60 4.60 -15.71
N THR A 25 -0.73 3.34 -16.06
CA THR A 25 0.37 2.60 -16.68
C THR A 25 0.17 2.58 -18.19
N ARG A 26 1.16 3.07 -18.94
CA ARG A 26 1.19 3.02 -20.43
C ARG A 26 -0.09 3.46 -21.16
N GLY A 27 -0.79 4.47 -20.64
CA GLY A 27 -2.02 5.00 -21.26
C GLY A 27 -3.30 4.22 -20.96
N GLY A 28 -3.25 3.21 -20.08
CA GLY A 28 -4.44 2.63 -19.46
C GLY A 28 -5.12 3.62 -18.49
N ASN A 29 -6.40 3.42 -18.19
CA ASN A 29 -7.11 4.23 -17.19
C ASN A 29 -6.70 3.80 -15.76
N LYS A 30 -6.85 4.69 -14.78
CA LYS A 30 -6.52 4.42 -13.36
C LYS A 30 -7.23 3.19 -12.81
N ASP A 31 -8.47 2.96 -13.26
CA ASP A 31 -9.33 1.84 -12.84
C ASP A 31 -8.95 0.50 -13.50
N GLN A 32 -7.99 0.52 -14.44
CA GLN A 32 -7.50 -0.68 -15.12
C GLN A 32 -6.27 -1.30 -14.42
N ASN A 33 -5.77 -0.65 -13.37
CA ASN A 33 -4.75 -1.21 -12.50
C ASN A 33 -5.43 -2.12 -11.47
N LEU A 34 -4.86 -3.30 -11.23
CA LEU A 34 -5.23 -4.16 -10.10
C LEU A 34 -4.29 -3.87 -8.95
N ILE A 35 -4.84 -3.48 -7.81
CA ILE A 35 -4.09 -3.31 -6.56
C ILE A 35 -4.53 -4.42 -5.62
N LEU A 36 -3.58 -5.21 -5.15
CA LEU A 36 -3.77 -6.29 -4.20
C LEU A 36 -3.06 -5.92 -2.91
N VAL A 37 -3.72 -6.19 -1.80
CA VAL A 37 -3.13 -6.16 -0.45
C VAL A 37 -3.37 -7.52 0.15
N ASP A 38 -2.30 -8.28 0.40
CA ASP A 38 -2.35 -9.69 0.82
C ASP A 38 -3.33 -10.49 -0.05
N GLU A 39 -3.12 -10.46 -1.38
CA GLU A 39 -3.94 -11.14 -2.40
C GLU A 39 -5.39 -10.62 -2.54
N ALA A 40 -5.84 -9.69 -1.68
CA ALA A 40 -7.19 -9.14 -1.73
C ALA A 40 -7.25 -7.88 -2.63
N PRO A 41 -8.16 -7.83 -3.62
CA PRO A 41 -8.30 -6.67 -4.49
C PRO A 41 -8.90 -5.46 -3.75
N ILE A 42 -8.24 -4.32 -3.86
CA ILE A 42 -8.72 -3.03 -3.35
C ILE A 42 -9.05 -2.10 -4.52
N TYR A 43 -10.28 -1.60 -4.54
CA TYR A 43 -10.77 -0.69 -5.58
C TYR A 43 -10.62 0.79 -5.23
N HIS A 44 -10.55 1.12 -3.95
CA HIS A 44 -10.37 2.50 -3.44
C HIS A 44 -9.10 2.58 -2.59
N PRO A 45 -7.92 2.65 -3.23
CA PRO A 45 -6.64 2.56 -2.54
C PRO A 45 -6.19 3.91 -1.96
N SER A 46 -7.07 4.90 -1.81
CA SER A 46 -6.70 6.26 -1.40
C SER A 46 -7.75 6.92 -0.50
N HIS A 47 -7.30 7.81 0.40
CA HIS A 47 -8.16 8.72 1.17
C HIS A 47 -7.96 10.17 0.73
N LEU A 48 -8.72 11.09 1.36
CA LEU A 48 -8.66 12.53 1.13
C LEU A 48 -8.75 12.90 -0.36
N PHE A 49 -9.79 12.41 -1.03
CA PHE A 49 -10.04 12.65 -2.46
C PHE A 49 -8.89 12.25 -3.39
N GLY A 50 -8.04 11.30 -2.96
CA GLY A 50 -6.91 10.84 -3.76
C GLY A 50 -5.59 11.53 -3.45
N ILE A 51 -5.45 12.25 -2.33
CA ILE A 51 -4.19 12.91 -1.95
C ILE A 51 -3.25 11.96 -1.20
N VAL A 52 -3.79 10.94 -0.50
CA VAL A 52 -3.00 10.01 0.32
C VAL A 52 -3.37 8.55 0.06
N SER A 53 -2.40 7.65 0.16
CA SER A 53 -2.62 6.20 0.06
C SER A 53 -3.46 5.69 1.24
N ALA A 54 -4.33 4.71 0.99
CA ALA A 54 -5.05 3.97 2.02
C ALA A 54 -4.19 2.91 2.72
N VAL A 55 -3.05 2.57 2.13
CA VAL A 55 -2.08 1.65 2.72
C VAL A 55 -0.97 2.44 3.39
N SER A 56 -0.81 2.23 4.70
CA SER A 56 0.28 2.82 5.48
C SER A 56 1.63 2.21 5.06
N PRO A 57 2.64 3.01 4.68
CA PRO A 57 3.98 2.53 4.34
C PRO A 57 4.64 1.71 5.45
N GLU A 58 4.29 2.00 6.71
CA GLU A 58 4.82 1.31 7.88
C GLU A 58 4.33 -0.13 7.99
N ALA A 59 3.16 -0.44 7.44
CA ALA A 59 2.58 -1.78 7.43
C ALA A 59 3.10 -2.67 6.28
N ILE A 60 3.78 -2.09 5.28
CA ILE A 60 4.19 -2.80 4.07
C ILE A 60 5.49 -3.57 4.30
N ASN A 61 5.52 -4.84 3.89
CA ASN A 61 6.72 -5.67 3.84
C ASN A 61 7.37 -5.61 2.45
N ASP A 62 6.60 -5.85 1.39
CA ASP A 62 7.08 -5.86 0.01
C ASP A 62 6.03 -5.31 -0.97
N VAL A 63 6.49 -4.80 -2.12
CA VAL A 63 5.62 -4.32 -3.20
C VAL A 63 6.16 -4.81 -4.54
N ALA A 64 5.40 -5.68 -5.20
CA ALA A 64 5.70 -6.16 -6.54
C ALA A 64 4.83 -5.45 -7.59
N ILE A 65 5.44 -4.99 -8.68
CA ILE A 65 4.75 -4.21 -9.71
C ILE A 65 4.95 -4.84 -11.09
N TYR A 66 3.84 -5.25 -11.70
CA TYR A 66 3.80 -5.88 -13.00
C TYR A 66 3.13 -4.95 -14.02
N LYS A 67 3.86 -4.53 -15.06
CA LYS A 67 3.38 -3.53 -16.04
C LYS A 67 3.08 -4.08 -17.44
N ASN A 68 3.40 -5.35 -17.74
CA ASN A 68 3.31 -5.95 -19.09
C ASN A 68 3.06 -7.46 -19.04
N TYR A 69 3.91 -8.18 -18.31
CA TYR A 69 3.87 -9.64 -18.19
C TYR A 69 3.59 -9.96 -16.73
N PHE A 70 2.32 -10.19 -16.43
CA PHE A 70 1.88 -10.66 -15.11
C PHE A 70 1.43 -12.13 -15.20
N PRO A 71 1.55 -12.89 -14.10
CA PRO A 71 1.06 -14.26 -14.05
C PRO A 71 -0.40 -14.40 -14.49
N VAL A 72 -0.72 -15.51 -15.17
CA VAL A 72 -2.07 -15.81 -15.70
C VAL A 72 -3.15 -15.81 -14.61
N GLN A 73 -2.77 -16.10 -13.35
CA GLN A 73 -3.67 -16.08 -12.19
C GLN A 73 -4.38 -14.73 -11.98
N TYR A 74 -3.80 -13.64 -12.47
CA TYR A 74 -4.37 -12.30 -12.32
C TYR A 74 -5.17 -11.84 -13.56
N GLY A 75 -5.75 -12.77 -14.31
CA GLY A 75 -6.36 -12.58 -15.63
C GLY A 75 -7.25 -11.34 -15.82
N GLY A 76 -7.42 -10.92 -17.08
CA GLY A 76 -8.36 -9.87 -17.48
C GLY A 76 -7.95 -8.43 -17.17
N ARG A 77 -6.75 -8.18 -16.62
CA ARG A 77 -6.24 -6.83 -16.37
C ARG A 77 -5.56 -6.25 -17.61
N LEU A 78 -5.84 -4.98 -17.90
CA LEU A 78 -5.43 -4.32 -19.14
C LEU A 78 -4.19 -3.43 -18.98
N SER A 79 -3.84 -3.05 -17.74
CA SER A 79 -2.83 -2.01 -17.47
C SER A 79 -1.66 -2.52 -16.62
N SER A 80 -1.88 -2.73 -15.31
CA SER A 80 -0.83 -3.20 -14.39
C SER A 80 -1.38 -3.89 -13.15
N ILE A 81 -0.48 -4.57 -12.43
CA ILE A 81 -0.76 -5.19 -11.13
C ILE A 81 0.24 -4.66 -10.12
N ILE A 82 -0.28 -4.25 -8.97
CA ILE A 82 0.46 -3.81 -7.81
C ILE A 82 0.09 -4.79 -6.71
N ASP A 83 1.03 -5.66 -6.34
CA ASP A 83 0.86 -6.66 -5.30
C ASP A 83 1.62 -6.21 -4.05
N ILE A 84 0.88 -5.96 -2.97
CA ILE A 84 1.41 -5.39 -1.72
C ILE A 84 1.29 -6.48 -0.67
N SER A 85 2.43 -6.87 -0.09
CA SER A 85 2.47 -7.77 1.05
C SER A 85 2.62 -6.95 2.33
N ILE A 86 1.76 -7.20 3.32
CA ILE A 86 1.84 -6.58 4.65
C ILE A 86 2.88 -7.33 5.51
N LYS A 87 3.46 -6.65 6.49
CA LYS A 87 4.35 -7.25 7.48
C LYS A 87 3.61 -8.25 8.35
N ASP A 88 4.20 -9.44 8.51
CA ASP A 88 3.89 -10.31 9.64
C ASP A 88 4.31 -9.61 10.94
N GLY A 89 3.43 -9.58 11.95
CA GLY A 89 3.72 -8.86 13.18
C GLY A 89 4.89 -9.47 13.97
N ASN A 90 5.50 -8.65 14.83
CA ASN A 90 6.75 -8.97 15.48
C ASN A 90 6.61 -10.05 16.57
N MET A 91 7.12 -11.26 16.32
CA MET A 91 7.04 -12.40 17.24
C MET A 91 8.10 -12.40 18.36
N ASN A 92 9.07 -11.48 18.31
CA ASN A 92 10.26 -11.52 19.17
C ASN A 92 10.37 -10.30 20.09
N ASN A 93 10.03 -9.11 19.58
CA ASN A 93 10.23 -7.85 20.28
C ASN A 93 8.95 -7.01 20.26
N PHE A 94 8.76 -6.23 21.33
CA PHE A 94 7.71 -5.22 21.39
C PHE A 94 8.16 -3.97 20.63
N GLY A 95 7.34 -3.52 19.68
CA GLY A 95 7.57 -2.35 18.84
C GLY A 95 6.50 -1.29 19.05
N PHE A 96 6.93 -0.03 19.14
CA PHE A 96 6.06 1.15 19.18
C PHE A 96 6.50 2.11 18.08
N TYR A 97 5.58 2.50 17.21
CA TYR A 97 5.84 3.44 16.13
C TYR A 97 4.74 4.50 16.07
N GLY A 98 5.13 5.77 16.12
CA GLY A 98 4.23 6.90 15.96
C GLY A 98 4.68 7.78 14.80
N SER A 99 3.74 8.27 14.00
CA SER A 99 3.97 9.22 12.94
C SER A 99 3.08 10.45 13.11
N ILE A 100 3.68 11.64 12.94
CA ILE A 100 2.99 12.92 12.95
C ILE A 100 3.40 13.65 11.69
N THR A 101 2.41 14.01 10.88
CA THR A 101 2.57 14.85 9.68
C THR A 101 1.56 15.99 9.74
N PRO A 102 1.71 17.07 8.96
CA PRO A 102 0.78 18.20 9.00
C PRO A 102 -0.70 17.87 8.73
N ILE A 103 -0.97 16.69 8.14
CA ILE A 103 -2.30 16.27 7.67
C ILE A 103 -2.73 14.96 8.35
N THR A 104 -1.84 14.29 9.11
CA THR A 104 -2.12 12.93 9.58
C THR A 104 -1.36 12.60 10.84
N THR A 105 -2.02 11.92 11.77
CA THR A 105 -1.41 11.33 12.96
C THR A 105 -1.68 9.83 12.99
N GLY A 106 -0.68 9.02 13.31
CA GLY A 106 -0.80 7.57 13.37
C GLY A 106 0.02 6.98 14.50
N LEU A 107 -0.51 5.93 15.12
CA LEU A 107 0.13 5.18 16.19
C LEU A 107 -0.01 3.68 15.91
N ASN A 108 1.10 2.97 16.01
CA ASN A 108 1.20 1.55 15.76
C ASN A 108 1.89 0.87 16.94
N LEU A 109 1.29 -0.22 17.40
CA LEU A 109 1.75 -1.07 18.49
C LEU A 109 1.87 -2.49 17.95
N GLU A 110 3.01 -3.12 18.13
CA GLU A 110 3.22 -4.52 17.74
C GLU A 110 4.00 -5.30 18.79
N GLY A 111 3.78 -6.61 18.88
CA GLY A 111 4.60 -7.48 19.71
C GLY A 111 4.04 -8.88 19.93
N PRO A 112 4.81 -9.76 20.59
CA PRO A 112 4.37 -11.12 20.87
C PRO A 112 3.38 -11.16 22.05
N ILE A 113 2.25 -11.85 21.86
CA ILE A 113 1.37 -12.29 22.96
C ILE A 113 2.05 -13.48 23.68
N ILE A 114 2.59 -14.42 22.91
CA ILE A 114 3.39 -15.55 23.39
C ILE A 114 4.60 -15.63 22.46
N LYS A 115 5.81 -15.49 23.01
CA LYS A 115 7.07 -15.54 22.24
C LYS A 115 7.09 -16.77 21.34
N GLU A 116 7.45 -16.56 20.07
CA GLU A 116 7.55 -17.58 19.02
C GLU A 116 6.24 -18.26 18.57
N ASN A 117 5.09 -17.98 19.19
CA ASN A 117 3.80 -18.62 18.83
C ASN A 117 2.72 -17.65 18.37
N HIS A 118 2.57 -16.49 19.01
CA HIS A 118 1.48 -15.55 18.71
C HIS A 118 1.96 -14.11 18.81
N HIS A 119 1.63 -13.29 17.81
CA HIS A 119 1.88 -11.85 17.81
C HIS A 119 0.58 -11.07 17.63
N PHE A 120 0.63 -9.79 17.95
CA PHE A 120 -0.42 -8.83 17.61
C PHE A 120 0.19 -7.61 16.95
N THR A 121 -0.59 -7.00 16.06
CA THR A 121 -0.32 -5.69 15.47
C THR A 121 -1.60 -4.88 15.58
N LEU A 122 -1.51 -3.73 16.26
CA LEU A 122 -2.59 -2.77 16.45
C LEU A 122 -2.16 -1.45 15.81
N ALA A 123 -2.78 -1.12 14.68
CA ALA A 123 -2.61 0.16 14.01
C ALA A 123 -3.84 1.04 14.30
N SER A 124 -3.63 2.26 14.76
CA SER A 124 -4.69 3.27 14.74
C SER A 124 -4.89 3.75 13.31
N GLU A 125 -6.13 3.79 12.83
CA GLU A 125 -6.43 4.42 11.55
C GLU A 125 -5.98 5.90 11.61
N PRO A 126 -5.17 6.35 10.63
CA PRO A 126 -4.71 7.71 10.62
C PRO A 126 -5.90 8.67 10.49
N HIS A 127 -6.20 9.42 11.56
CA HIS A 127 -7.21 10.48 11.49
C HIS A 127 -6.57 11.75 10.92
N ILE A 128 -7.28 12.32 9.95
CA ILE A 128 -7.00 13.60 9.28
C ILE A 128 -7.64 14.72 10.10
#